data_AF-A0A2G6P369-F1
#
_entry.id   AF-A0A2G6P369-F1
#
_cell.length_a   1.000
_cell.length_b   1.000
_cell.length_c   1.000
_cell.angle_alpha   90.00
_cell.angle_beta   90.00
_cell.angle_gamma   90.00
#
_symmetry.space_group_name_H-M   'P 1'
#
loop_
_entity.id
_entity.type
_entity.pdbx_description
1 polymer ?
#
loop_
_entity_poly.entity_id
_entity_poly.type
_entity_poly.pdbx_seq_one_letter_code
_entity_poly.pdbx_strand_id
1 'polypeptide(L)' 'MFVRKIKNPNGKTYIQVIDKSAGKYKVLKNIGSSSNEEEIKTLIIQGKNWINKELGVQEIDFTNYQQQMEDLFSLIT' A
#
# COMPACT_ATOMS: atom_id res chain seq x y z
N MET A 1 -3.39 11.96 2.71
CA MET A 1 -2.09 11.27 2.90
C MET A 1 -1.61 10.72 1.56
N PHE A 2 -0.31 10.47 1.37
CA PHE A 2 0.22 9.88 0.13
C PHE A 2 1.52 9.10 0.36
N VAL A 3 1.84 8.18 -0.54
CA VAL A 3 3.10 7.43 -0.54
C VAL A 3 4.18 8.23 -1.28
N ARG A 4 5.34 8.46 -0.64
CA ARG A 4 6.54 9.04 -1.27
C ARG A 4 7.63 8.01 -1.48
N LYS A 5 8.42 8.21 -2.54
CA LYS A 5 9.66 7.46 -2.84
C LYS A 5 10.86 8.36 -2.62
N ILE A 6 11.90 7.87 -1.95
CA ILE A 6 13.18 8.58 -1.78
C ILE A 6 14.30 7.64 -2.23
N LYS A 7 14.99 8.00 -3.31
CA LYS A 7 16.16 7.26 -3.78
C LYS A 7 17.39 7.71 -3.00
N ASN A 8 18.07 6.78 -2.36
CA ASN A 8 19.31 7.04 -1.63
C ASN A 8 20.56 6.75 -2.48
N PRO A 9 21.69 7.40 -2.19
CA PRO A 9 22.95 7.16 -2.90
C PRO A 9 23.45 5.70 -2.83
N ASN A 10 23.05 4.95 -1.81
CA ASN A 10 23.37 3.53 -1.65
C ASN A 10 22.54 2.59 -2.56
N GLY A 11 21.74 3.13 -3.49
CA GLY A 11 20.92 2.36 -4.43
C GLY A 11 19.57 1.90 -3.88
N LYS A 12 19.29 2.06 -2.57
CA LYS A 12 17.98 1.74 -1.99
C LYS A 12 16.99 2.88 -2.20
N THR A 13 15.73 2.54 -2.44
CA THR A 13 14.61 3.46 -2.46
C THR A 13 13.76 3.24 -1.21
N TYR A 14 13.59 4.29 -0.41
CA TYR A 14 12.74 4.29 0.77
C TYR A 14 11.30 4.66 0.39
N ILE A 15 10.35 3.91 0.94
CA ILE A 15 8.91 4.12 0.77
C ILE A 15 8.32 4.56 2.09
N GLN A 16 7.68 5.72 2.09
CA GLN A 16 7.14 6.34 3.30
C GLN A 16 5.75 6.92 3.03
N VAL A 17 4.91 6.98 4.07
CA VAL A 17 3.61 7.64 4.02
C VAL A 17 3.70 9.01 4.65
N ILE A 18 3.22 10.01 3.92
CA ILE A 18 3.19 11.41 4.31
C ILE A 18 1.76 11.87 4.52
N ASP A 19 1.58 12.67 5.57
CA ASP A 19 0.39 13.47 5.75
C ASP A 19 0.65 14.96 5.48
N LYS A 20 -0.33 15.59 4.84
CA LYS A 20 -0.42 17.02 4.56
C LYS A 20 -1.80 17.60 4.93
N SER A 21 -2.69 16.79 5.49
CA SER A 21 -4.09 17.17 5.78
C SER A 21 -4.19 18.40 6.68
N ALA A 22 -3.32 18.51 7.69
CA ALA A 22 -3.28 19.61 8.64
C ALA A 22 -2.40 20.80 8.20
N GLY A 23 -2.10 20.94 6.91
CA GLY A 23 -1.20 21.97 6.38
C GLY A 23 0.28 21.80 6.74
N LYS A 24 0.63 20.79 7.55
CA LYS A 24 2.00 20.43 7.93
C LYS A 24 2.42 19.17 7.19
N TYR A 25 3.67 19.17 6.69
CA TYR A 25 4.28 17.98 6.09
C TYR A 25 4.80 17.06 7.21
N LYS A 26 4.15 15.91 7.42
CA LYS A 26 4.56 14.94 8.45
C LYS A 26 4.77 13.55 7.86
N VAL A 27 5.88 12.90 8.23
CA VAL A 27 6.06 11.46 7.96
C VAL A 27 5.24 10.70 8.99
N LEU A 28 4.28 9.90 8.53
CA LEU A 28 3.45 9.06 9.42
C LEU A 28 4.05 7.67 9.59
N LYS A 29 4.56 7.07 8.51
CA LYS A 29 5.02 5.69 8.52
C LYS A 29 6.17 5.48 7.54
N ASN A 30 7.18 4.74 7.99
CA ASN A 30 8.16 4.10 7.10
C ASN A 30 7.60 2.73 6.72
N ILE A 31 7.42 2.48 5.41
CA ILE A 31 6.94 1.19 4.92
C ILE A 31 8.12 0.23 4.74
N GLY A 32 9.22 0.73 4.18
CA GLY A 32 10.44 -0.06 4.00
C GLY A 32 11.37 0.58 2.98
N SER A 33 12.38 -0.17 2.56
CA SER A 33 13.29 0.25 1.50
C SER A 33 13.86 -0.94 0.75
N SER A 34 14.01 -0.84 -0.56
CA SER A 34 14.66 -1.87 -1.38
C SER A 34 15.40 -1.27 -2.57
N SER A 35 16.34 -2.01 -3.13
CA SER A 35 16.96 -1.73 -4.44
C SER A 35 16.32 -2.53 -5.58
N ASN A 36 15.45 -3.50 -5.27
CA ASN A 36 14.70 -4.29 -6.25
C ASN A 36 13.40 -3.57 -6.64
N GLU A 37 13.14 -3.43 -7.94
CA GLU A 37 11.98 -2.70 -8.44
C GLU A 37 10.62 -3.37 -8.14
N GLU A 38 10.54 -4.69 -8.16
CA GLU A 38 9.32 -5.43 -7.82
C GLU A 38 9.00 -5.34 -6.33
N GLU A 39 10.02 -5.38 -5.48
CA GLU A 39 9.86 -5.15 -4.06
C GLU A 39 9.42 -3.70 -3.79
N ILE A 40 9.98 -2.73 -4.52
CA ILE A 40 9.54 -1.33 -4.45
C ILE A 40 8.06 -1.20 -4.83
N LYS A 41 7.59 -1.86 -5.90
CA LYS A 41 6.17 -1.88 -6.29
C LYS A 41 5.30 -2.44 -5.16
N THR A 42 5.72 -3.55 -4.56
CA THR A 42 5.04 -4.16 -3.42
C THR A 42 4.95 -3.21 -2.22
N LEU A 43 6.06 -2.57 -1.85
CA LEU A 43 6.09 -1.58 -0.76
C LEU A 43 5.18 -0.37 -1.03
N ILE A 44 5.04 0.06 -2.29
CA ILE A 44 4.10 1.14 -2.65
C ILE A 44 2.66 0.70 -2.42
N ILE A 45 2.29 -0.51 -2.83
CA ILE A 45 0.95 -1.07 -2.62
C ILE A 45 0.66 -1.16 -1.12
N GLN A 46 1.60 -1.68 -0.33
CA GLN A 46 1.47 -1.73 1.13
C GLN A 46 1.26 -0.33 1.74
N GLY A 47 1.98 0.68 1.25
CA GLY A 47 1.80 2.07 1.68
C GLY A 47 0.42 2.62 1.37
N LYS A 48 -0.16 2.29 0.21
CA LYS A 48 -1.53 2.67 -0.16
C LYS A 48 -2.56 1.96 0.72
N ASN A 49 -2.43 0.65 0.90
CA ASN A 49 -3.31 -0.13 1.76
C ASN A 49 -3.29 0.39 3.20
N TRP A 50 -2.10 0.78 3.69
CA TRP A 50 -1.97 1.43 4.99
C TRP A 50 -2.75 2.74 5.06
N ILE A 51 -2.64 3.62 4.06
CA ILE A 51 -3.41 4.87 3.99
C ILE A 51 -4.92 4.59 4.02
N ASN A 52 -5.39 3.64 3.21
CA ASN A 52 -6.81 3.29 3.13
C ASN A 52 -7.34 2.80 4.49
N LYS A 53 -6.57 1.93 5.15
CA LYS A 53 -6.87 1.45 6.51
C LYS A 53 -6.97 2.60 7.52
N GLU A 54 -6.01 3.54 7.50
CA GLU A 54 -5.99 4.67 8.43
C GLU A 54 -7.12 5.68 8.18
N LEU A 55 -7.55 5.85 6.92
CA LEU A 55 -8.66 6.72 6.56
C LEU A 55 -10.03 6.03 6.72
N GLY A 56 -10.06 4.75 7.12
CA GLY A 56 -11.29 3.95 7.18
C GLY A 56 -11.92 3.67 5.82
N VAL A 57 -11.16 3.86 4.73
CA VAL A 57 -11.61 3.58 3.37
C VAL A 57 -11.44 2.09 3.12
N GLN A 58 -12.56 1.37 2.99
CA GLN A 58 -12.56 0.03 2.41
C GLN A 58 -12.60 0.16 0.89
N GLU A 59 -11.49 -0.16 0.23
CA GLU A 59 -11.52 -0.42 -1.20
C GLU A 59 -12.20 -1.78 -1.41
N ILE A 60 -13.32 -1.78 -2.13
CA ILE A 60 -13.96 -3.02 -2.59
C ILE A 60 -13.16 -3.48 -3.80
N ASP A 61 -12.41 -4.56 -3.62
CA ASP A 61 -11.68 -5.19 -4.71
C ASP A 61 -12.64 -6.01 -5.58
N PHE A 62 -13.05 -5.43 -6.71
CA PHE A 62 -13.92 -6.08 -7.69
C PHE A 62 -13.16 -6.99 -8.68
N THR A 63 -11.84 -7.14 -8.55
CA THR A 63 -11.07 -7.95 -9.50
C THR A 63 -11.14 -9.45 -9.22
N ASN A 64 -11.56 -9.84 -8.02
CA ASN A 64 -11.47 -11.23 -7.56
C ASN A 64 -12.80 -12.01 -7.59
N TYR A 65 -13.71 -11.64 -8.51
CA TYR A 65 -15.03 -12.26 -8.65
C TYR A 65 -14.97 -13.78 -8.80
N GLN A 66 -14.00 -14.31 -9.56
CA GLN A 66 -13.87 -15.76 -9.76
C GLN A 66 -13.51 -16.50 -8.48
N GLN A 67 -12.51 -16.02 -7.73
CA GLN A 67 -12.12 -16.63 -6.45
C GLN A 67 -13.26 -16.57 -5.43
N GLN A 68 -13.97 -15.44 -5.35
CA GLN A 68 -15.12 -15.28 -4.45
C GLN A 68 -16.27 -16.22 -4.80
N MET A 69 -16.49 -16.48 -6.09
CA MET A 69 -17.48 -17.47 -6.53
C MET A 69 -17.05 -18.89 -6.19
N GLU A 70 -15.79 -19.25 -6.42
CA GLU A 70 -15.25 -20.56 -6.03
C GLU A 70 -15.38 -20.82 -4.53
N ASP A 71 -15.02 -19.84 -3.70
CA ASP A 71 -15.15 -19.92 -2.24
C ASP A 71 -16.63 -20.10 -1.83
N LEU A 72 -17.57 -19.42 -2.50
CA LEU A 72 -19.01 -19.58 -2.29
C LEU A 72 -19.51 -20.99 -2.63
N PHE A 73 -19.05 -21.56 -3.76
CA PHE A 73 -19.41 -22.92 -4.16
C PHE A 73 -18.86 -23.98 -3.20
N SER A 74 -17.68 -23.74 -2.62
CA SER A 74 -17.07 -24.65 -1.63
C SER A 74 -17.85 -24.75 -0.32
N LEU A 75 -18.70 -23.77 0.00
CA LEU A 75 -19.50 -23.76 1.22
C LEU A 75 -20.79 -24.58 1.11
N ILE A 76 -21.22 -24.92 -0.12
CA ILE A 76 -22.47 -25.65 -0.40
C ILE A 76 -22.26 -27.04 -1.01
N THR A 77 -21.00 -27.45 -1.18
CA THR A 77 -20.59 -28.77 -1.70
C THR A 77 -19.85 -29.53 -0.60
#